data_AF-A0A965F7W9-F1
#
_entry.id   AF-A0A965F7W9-F1
#
_cell.length_a   1.000
_cell.length_b   1.000
_cell.length_c   1.000
_cell.angle_alpha   90.00
_cell.angle_beta   90.00
_cell.angle_gamma   90.00
#
_symmetry.space_group_name_H-M   'P 1'
#
loop_
_entity.id
_entity.type
_entity.pdbx_description
1 polymer ?
#
loop_
_entity_poly.entity_id
_entity_poly.type
_entity_poly.pdbx_seq_one_letter_code
_entity_poly.pdbx_strand_id
1 'polypeptide(L)'
;MWQLVAYINSLRYDPLSVELAGDAETGNRLFNGKADCSGCHMVNGRGGRLGPDLSRIGENKTPEDLLLSLMDPDQEVAPRWWTVRAAGADGVIREGFRMNEDSFSLRIMDTDSNLWSFQKRELENYERLEKSTMPSYAETLSDGELDDLVAYLFSLRREVLPQ
;
A
#
# COMPACT_ATOMS: atom_id res chain seq x y z
N MET A 1 29.77 1.24 25.14
CA MET A 1 28.82 2.34 24.85
C MET A 1 29.09 3.00 23.49
N TRP A 2 30.32 3.45 23.17
CA TRP A 2 30.62 4.09 21.86
C TRP A 2 30.51 3.17 20.63
N GLN A 3 30.86 1.88 20.74
CA GLN A 3 30.73 0.94 19.62
C GLN A 3 29.28 0.68 19.20
N LEU A 4 28.32 0.70 20.14
CA LEU A 4 26.90 0.56 19.84
C LEU A 4 26.36 1.81 19.13
N VAL A 5 26.77 3.01 19.55
CA VAL A 5 26.38 4.27 18.90
C VAL A 5 26.97 4.36 17.49
N ALA A 6 28.24 3.98 17.30
CA ALA A 6 28.88 3.96 15.99
C ALA A 6 28.23 2.94 15.06
N TYR A 7 27.89 1.75 15.56
CA TYR A 7 27.19 0.72 14.79
C TYR A 7 25.79 1.18 14.38
N ILE A 8 25.01 1.74 15.32
CA ILE A 8 23.68 2.30 15.02
C ILE A 8 23.77 3.43 13.98
N ASN A 9 24.79 4.29 14.05
CA ASN A 9 25.02 5.34 13.05
C ASN A 9 25.46 4.76 11.69
N SER A 10 26.25 3.69 11.65
CA SER A 10 26.59 3.03 10.38
C SER A 10 25.41 2.32 9.72
N LEU A 11 24.36 2.02 10.50
CA LEU A 11 23.10 1.45 10.01
C LEU A 11 22.06 2.51 9.65
N ARG A 12 22.35 3.81 9.88
CA ARG A 12 21.46 4.88 9.42
C ARG A 12 21.60 5.00 7.91
N TYR A 13 20.59 4.50 7.21
CA TYR A 13 20.32 4.88 5.83
C TYR A 13 20.18 6.40 5.77
N ASP A 14 21.04 7.08 5.00
CA ASP A 14 20.90 8.50 4.72
C ASP A 14 19.99 8.68 3.50
N PRO A 15 18.73 9.07 3.70
CA PRO A 15 17.81 9.28 2.59
C PRO A 15 18.22 10.39 1.63
N LEU A 16 19.06 11.34 2.08
CA LEU A 16 19.49 12.48 1.28
C LEU A 16 20.63 12.13 0.32
N SER A 17 21.31 10.99 0.53
CA SER A 17 22.37 10.51 -0.36
C SER A 17 21.85 9.68 -1.54
N VAL A 18 20.53 9.49 -1.64
CA VAL A 18 19.89 8.65 -2.64
C VAL A 18 19.46 9.53 -3.81
N GLU A 19 20.15 9.39 -4.94
CA GLU A 19 19.76 10.03 -6.19
C GLU A 19 18.72 9.16 -6.91
N LEU A 20 17.54 9.74 -7.18
CA LEU A 20 16.47 9.09 -7.92
C LEU A 20 16.35 9.70 -9.31
N ALA A 21 16.05 8.87 -10.30
CA ALA A 21 15.88 9.31 -11.69
C ALA A 21 14.57 10.08 -11.91
N GLY A 22 13.54 9.80 -11.10
CA GLY A 22 12.20 10.38 -11.23
C GLY A 22 12.03 11.76 -10.58
N ASP A 23 11.02 12.48 -11.04
CA ASP A 23 10.58 13.78 -10.55
C ASP A 23 9.40 13.62 -9.56
N ALA A 24 9.64 13.96 -8.29
CA ALA A 24 8.64 13.81 -7.23
C ALA A 24 7.37 14.67 -7.44
N GLU A 25 7.47 15.80 -8.13
CA GLU A 25 6.29 16.63 -8.43
C GLU A 25 5.39 15.96 -9.49
N THR A 26 5.99 15.39 -10.53
CA THR A 26 5.30 14.58 -11.53
C THR A 26 4.73 13.31 -10.92
N GLY A 27 5.48 12.64 -10.05
CA GLY A 27 4.99 11.50 -9.27
C GLY A 27 3.76 11.84 -8.43
N ASN A 28 3.73 13.01 -7.78
CA ASN A 28 2.56 13.48 -7.04
C ASN A 28 1.35 13.68 -7.97
N ARG A 29 1.54 14.25 -9.17
CA ARG A 29 0.46 14.38 -10.16
C ARG A 29 -0.06 13.01 -10.63
N LEU A 30 0.85 12.06 -10.86
CA LEU A 30 0.48 10.68 -11.23
C LEU A 30 -0.32 10.00 -10.12
N PHE A 31 0.14 10.13 -8.86
CA PHE A 31 -0.49 9.56 -7.67
C PHE A 31 -1.95 9.99 -7.50
N ASN A 32 -2.25 11.27 -7.78
CA ASN A 32 -3.61 11.83 -7.68
C ASN A 32 -4.38 11.81 -9.02
N GLY A 33 -3.78 11.26 -10.08
CA GLY A 33 -4.29 11.35 -11.44
C GLY A 33 -4.32 9.98 -12.11
N LYS A 34 -3.50 9.81 -13.16
CA LYS A 34 -3.50 8.61 -14.01
C LYS A 34 -3.34 7.30 -13.21
N ALA A 35 -2.48 7.29 -12.20
CA ALA A 35 -2.23 6.08 -11.40
C ALA A 35 -3.28 5.87 -10.30
N ASP A 36 -4.10 6.89 -10.01
CA ASP A 36 -5.20 6.89 -9.02
C ASP A 36 -4.88 6.23 -7.67
N CYS A 37 -3.62 6.32 -7.24
CA CYS A 37 -3.17 5.76 -5.96
C CYS A 37 -3.93 6.40 -4.79
N SER A 38 -4.28 7.68 -4.94
CA SER A 38 -5.06 8.45 -3.95
C SER A 38 -6.49 7.94 -3.74
N GLY A 39 -7.06 7.17 -4.69
CA GLY A 39 -8.37 6.53 -4.54
C GLY A 39 -8.38 5.47 -3.43
N CYS A 40 -7.24 4.79 -3.23
CA CYS A 40 -7.10 3.74 -2.22
C CYS A 40 -6.28 4.17 -1.00
N HIS A 41 -5.24 4.98 -1.21
CA HIS A 41 -4.26 5.32 -0.18
C HIS A 41 -4.41 6.75 0.32
N MET A 42 -4.11 6.93 1.60
CA MET A 42 -4.08 8.23 2.24
C MET A 42 -2.65 8.79 2.30
N VAL A 43 -2.51 10.11 2.14
CA VAL A 43 -1.30 10.89 2.42
C VAL A 43 -1.70 12.16 3.17
N ASN A 44 -1.12 12.37 4.35
CA ASN A 44 -1.36 13.51 5.24
C ASN A 44 -2.85 13.80 5.48
N GLY A 45 -3.65 12.75 5.69
CA GLY A 45 -5.09 12.86 5.95
C GLY A 45 -5.98 13.01 4.71
N ARG A 46 -5.43 12.94 3.49
CA ARG A 46 -6.17 13.07 2.23
C ARG A 46 -6.04 11.79 1.39
N GLY A 47 -7.12 11.39 0.72
CA GLY A 47 -7.18 10.17 -0.11
C GLY A 47 -8.04 9.06 0.50
N GLY A 48 -7.88 7.85 -0.05
CA GLY A 48 -8.66 6.66 0.27
C GLY A 48 -8.27 5.97 1.57
N ARG A 49 -9.06 4.96 1.93
CA ARG A 49 -8.86 4.14 3.15
C ARG A 49 -8.83 2.63 2.87
N LEU A 50 -8.79 2.25 1.60
CA LEU A 50 -8.71 0.85 1.18
C LEU A 50 -7.31 0.28 1.37
N GLY A 51 -6.28 1.13 1.23
CA GLY A 51 -4.88 0.78 1.42
C GLY A 51 -4.24 1.41 2.66
N PRO A 52 -2.98 1.05 2.97
CA PRO A 52 -2.20 1.69 4.02
C PRO A 52 -2.04 3.20 3.80
N ASP A 53 -1.93 3.92 4.91
CA ASP A 53 -1.47 5.31 4.92
C ASP A 53 0.00 5.36 4.46
N LEU A 54 0.25 6.16 3.41
CA LEU A 54 1.55 6.32 2.77
C LEU A 54 2.29 7.59 3.19
N SER A 55 1.74 8.38 4.13
CA SER A 55 2.31 9.67 4.58
C SER A 55 3.78 9.61 4.99
N ARG A 56 4.27 8.43 5.38
CA ARG A 56 5.64 8.18 5.82
C ARG A 56 6.25 6.93 5.19
N ILE A 57 5.77 6.52 4.01
CA ILE A 57 6.21 5.26 3.40
C ILE A 57 7.72 5.31 3.09
N GLY A 58 8.25 6.46 2.68
CA GLY A 58 9.67 6.67 2.46
C GLY A 58 10.54 6.52 3.72
N GLU A 59 9.98 6.53 4.94
CA GLU A 59 10.78 6.23 6.15
C GLU A 59 11.10 4.74 6.28
N ASN A 60 10.33 3.84 5.64
CA ASN A 60 10.34 2.41 5.91
C ASN A 60 10.63 1.54 4.69
N LYS A 61 10.74 2.13 3.50
CA LYS A 61 10.91 1.43 2.22
C LYS A 61 12.01 2.09 1.41
N THR A 62 12.85 1.28 0.78
CA THR A 62 13.82 1.78 -0.20
C THR A 62 13.12 2.05 -1.53
N PRO A 63 13.74 2.81 -2.45
CA PRO A 63 13.21 3.01 -3.80
C PRO A 63 12.92 1.70 -4.53
N GLU A 64 13.78 0.69 -4.36
CA GLU A 64 13.63 -0.64 -4.94
C GLU A 64 12.41 -1.37 -4.36
N ASP A 65 12.20 -1.30 -3.04
CA ASP A 65 11.01 -1.89 -2.41
C ASP A 65 9.71 -1.23 -2.91
N LEU A 66 9.74 0.09 -3.12
CA LEU A 66 8.61 0.85 -3.64
C LEU A 66 8.30 0.45 -5.08
N LEU A 67 9.31 0.38 -5.94
CA LEU A 67 9.17 -0.06 -7.33
C LEU A 67 8.60 -1.48 -7.39
N LEU A 68 9.14 -2.39 -6.58
CA LEU A 68 8.67 -3.77 -6.50
C LEU A 68 7.22 -3.86 -6.06
N SER A 69 6.81 -3.05 -5.08
CA SER A 69 5.42 -2.98 -4.63
C SER A 69 4.46 -2.45 -5.72
N LEU A 70 4.93 -1.58 -6.61
CA LEU A 70 4.16 -1.07 -7.74
C LEU A 70 4.06 -2.11 -8.87
N MET A 71 5.13 -2.86 -9.12
CA MET A 71 5.20 -3.83 -10.21
C MET A 71 4.56 -5.18 -9.85
N ASP A 72 4.77 -5.66 -8.63
CA ASP A 72 4.29 -6.95 -8.14
C ASP A 72 3.73 -6.83 -6.71
N PRO A 73 2.54 -6.23 -6.54
CA PRO A 73 1.92 -6.02 -5.23
C PRO A 73 1.54 -7.32 -4.51
N ASP A 74 1.54 -8.47 -5.20
CA ASP A 74 1.23 -9.79 -4.63
C ASP A 74 2.46 -10.46 -4.01
N GLN A 75 3.67 -9.98 -4.29
CA GLN A 75 4.91 -10.64 -3.86
C GLN A 75 5.03 -10.75 -2.33
N GLU A 76 4.66 -9.67 -1.62
CA GLU A 76 4.68 -9.64 -0.16
C GLU A 76 3.47 -8.89 0.40
N VAL A 77 2.42 -9.65 0.71
CA VAL A 77 1.18 -9.10 1.27
C VAL A 77 1.08 -9.43 2.75
N ALA A 78 1.19 -8.41 3.60
CA ALA A 78 0.97 -8.57 5.03
C ALA A 78 -0.46 -9.09 5.28
N PRO A 79 -0.70 -10.03 6.22
CA PRO A 79 -2.00 -10.66 6.39
C PRO A 79 -3.19 -9.71 6.58
N ARG A 80 -2.96 -8.54 7.18
CA ARG A 80 -3.98 -7.50 7.35
C ARG A 80 -4.50 -6.90 6.03
N TRP A 81 -3.79 -7.10 4.93
CA TRP A 81 -4.10 -6.60 3.59
C TRP A 81 -4.52 -7.69 2.61
N TRP A 82 -4.70 -8.92 3.08
CA TRP A 82 -5.21 -9.98 2.22
C TRP A 82 -6.60 -9.67 1.68
N THR A 83 -6.74 -9.89 0.38
CA THR A 83 -8.02 -9.98 -0.29
C THR A 83 -8.76 -11.23 0.18
N VAL A 84 -10.05 -11.06 0.44
CA VAL A 84 -10.98 -12.12 0.82
C VAL A 84 -12.10 -12.19 -0.20
N ARG A 85 -12.48 -13.42 -0.54
CA ARG A 85 -13.66 -13.72 -1.34
C ARG A 85 -14.70 -14.44 -0.48
N ALA A 86 -15.94 -13.98 -0.50
CA ALA A 86 -17.02 -14.57 0.29
C ALA A 86 -18.38 -14.42 -0.39
N ALA A 87 -19.24 -15.44 -0.26
CA ALA A 87 -20.64 -15.38 -0.64
C ALA A 87 -21.53 -15.82 0.54
N GLY A 88 -22.62 -15.09 0.74
CA GLY A 88 -23.68 -15.47 1.67
C GLY A 88 -24.76 -16.28 0.99
N ALA A 89 -25.92 -16.40 1.64
CA ALA A 89 -27.08 -17.14 1.15
C ALA A 89 -27.70 -16.60 -0.16
N ASP A 90 -27.30 -15.40 -0.61
CA ASP A 90 -27.71 -14.86 -1.91
C ASP A 90 -26.85 -15.39 -3.07
N GLY A 91 -25.80 -16.17 -2.78
CA GLY A 91 -24.87 -16.72 -3.75
C GLY A 91 -23.99 -15.68 -4.45
N VAL A 92 -24.11 -14.39 -4.10
CA VAL A 92 -23.33 -13.32 -4.75
C VAL A 92 -21.94 -13.27 -4.12
N ILE A 93 -20.95 -13.59 -4.93
CA ILE A 93 -19.54 -13.48 -4.56
C ILE A 93 -19.17 -12.00 -4.43
N ARG A 94 -18.66 -11.65 -3.25
CA ARG A 94 -18.03 -10.36 -2.98
C ARG A 94 -16.55 -10.58 -2.71
N GLU A 95 -15.75 -9.71 -3.25
CA GLU A 95 -14.30 -9.74 -3.12
C GLU A 95 -13.78 -8.37 -2.75
N GLY A 96 -12.80 -8.33 -1.86
CA GLY A 96 -12.18 -7.09 -1.44
C GLY A 96 -11.25 -7.27 -0.26
N PHE A 97 -10.76 -6.16 0.26
CA PHE A 97 -9.82 -6.20 1.36
C PHE A 97 -10.53 -6.54 2.69
N ARG A 98 -9.85 -7.33 3.52
CA ARG A 98 -10.35 -7.71 4.84
C ARG A 98 -10.26 -6.56 5.85
N MET A 99 -11.39 -5.91 6.11
CA MET A 99 -11.53 -4.88 7.15
C MET A 99 -11.43 -5.45 8.56
N ASN A 100 -12.13 -6.57 8.80
CA ASN A 100 -12.17 -7.24 10.09
C ASN A 100 -12.56 -8.70 9.93
N GLU A 101 -12.01 -9.55 10.79
CA GLU A 101 -12.39 -10.94 10.89
C GLU A 101 -12.24 -11.42 12.33
N ASP A 102 -13.32 -11.95 12.90
CA ASP A 102 -13.33 -12.58 14.21
C ASP A 102 -13.94 -14.01 14.11
N SER A 103 -14.23 -14.64 15.26
CA SER A 103 -14.78 -16.01 15.29
C SER A 103 -16.20 -16.12 14.71
N PHE A 104 -16.94 -15.04 14.63
CA PHE A 104 -18.36 -14.98 14.24
C PHE A 104 -18.61 -14.11 13.01
N SER A 105 -17.80 -13.08 12.80
CA SER A 105 -18.03 -12.07 11.77
C SER A 105 -16.87 -11.95 10.78
N LEU A 106 -17.22 -11.54 9.57
CA LEU A 106 -16.29 -11.17 8.52
C LEU A 106 -16.78 -9.85 7.91
N ARG A 107 -15.88 -8.88 7.78
CA ARG A 107 -16.14 -7.62 7.09
C ARG A 107 -15.13 -7.41 5.98
N ILE A 108 -15.64 -7.16 4.79
CA ILE A 108 -14.87 -6.93 3.57
C ILE A 108 -15.27 -5.57 3.02
N MET A 109 -14.31 -4.82 2.49
CA MET A 109 -14.59 -3.65 1.67
C MET A 109 -14.14 -3.93 0.24
N ASP A 110 -15.07 -3.83 -0.71
CA ASP A 110 -14.76 -4.03 -2.13
C ASP A 110 -14.08 -2.79 -2.74
N THR A 111 -13.69 -2.90 -4.02
CA THR A 111 -13.01 -1.83 -4.76
C THR A 111 -13.88 -0.59 -4.97
N ASP A 112 -15.21 -0.75 -4.92
CA ASP A 112 -16.18 0.34 -5.00
C ASP A 112 -16.46 0.99 -3.63
N SER A 113 -15.68 0.63 -2.60
CA SER A 113 -15.83 1.08 -1.21
C SER A 113 -17.14 0.66 -0.54
N ASN A 114 -17.85 -0.34 -1.06
CA ASN A 114 -18.98 -0.92 -0.36
C ASN A 114 -18.46 -1.81 0.78
N LEU A 115 -19.08 -1.65 1.95
CA LEU A 115 -18.79 -2.47 3.11
C LEU A 115 -19.77 -3.65 3.17
N TRP A 116 -19.23 -4.86 3.07
CA TRP A 116 -19.97 -6.10 3.22
C TRP A 116 -19.69 -6.72 4.57
N SER A 117 -20.75 -7.16 5.26
CA SER A 117 -20.66 -7.80 6.56
C SER A 117 -21.38 -9.14 6.52
N PHE A 118 -20.71 -10.18 6.99
CA PHE A 118 -21.23 -11.54 7.01
C PHE A 118 -21.15 -12.10 8.42
N GLN A 119 -22.19 -12.84 8.82
CA GLN A 119 -22.05 -13.82 9.89
C GLN A 119 -21.43 -15.08 9.28
N LYS A 120 -20.34 -15.59 9.87
CA LYS A 120 -19.64 -16.77 9.35
C LYS A 120 -20.51 -18.02 9.26
N ARG A 121 -21.54 -18.13 10.11
CA ARG A 121 -22.53 -19.23 10.06
C ARG A 121 -23.47 -19.17 8.84
N GLU A 122 -23.53 -18.03 8.16
CA GLU A 122 -24.39 -17.77 6.99
C GLU A 122 -23.57 -17.69 5.69
N LEU A 123 -22.24 -17.88 5.76
CA LEU A 123 -21.39 -17.96 4.59
C LEU A 123 -21.55 -19.33 3.92
N GLU A 124 -21.82 -19.32 2.62
CA GLU A 124 -21.81 -20.53 1.80
C GLU A 124 -20.39 -20.89 1.39
N ASN A 125 -19.58 -19.88 1.07
CA ASN A 125 -18.16 -20.02 0.76
C ASN A 125 -17.34 -18.83 1.29
N TYR A 126 -16.07 -19.12 1.58
CA TYR A 126 -15.12 -18.17 2.12
C TYR A 126 -13.70 -18.61 1.78
N GLU A 127 -12.92 -17.69 1.21
CA GLU A 127 -11.54 -17.94 0.83
C GLU A 127 -10.69 -16.71 1.14
N ARG A 128 -9.50 -16.95 1.72
CA ARG A 128 -8.45 -15.94 1.79
C ARG A 128 -7.55 -16.16 0.59
N LEU A 129 -7.46 -15.17 -0.30
CA LEU A 129 -6.65 -15.29 -1.50
C LEU A 129 -5.16 -15.03 -1.23
N GLU A 130 -4.84 -14.45 -0.06
CA GLU A 130 -3.49 -14.05 0.35
C GLU A 130 -2.79 -13.06 -0.60
N LYS A 131 -3.57 -12.47 -1.51
CA LYS A 131 -3.18 -11.47 -2.51
C LYS A 131 -3.56 -10.06 -2.11
N SER A 132 -2.97 -9.08 -2.78
CA SER A 132 -3.30 -7.67 -2.60
C SER A 132 -4.56 -7.28 -3.36
N THR A 133 -5.25 -6.25 -2.90
CA THR A 133 -6.28 -5.56 -3.71
C THR A 133 -5.66 -4.44 -4.56
N MET A 134 -4.39 -4.10 -4.33
CA MET A 134 -3.65 -3.14 -5.14
C MET A 134 -3.36 -3.74 -6.53
N PRO A 135 -3.68 -3.04 -7.63
CA PRO A 135 -3.35 -3.50 -8.97
C PRO A 135 -1.83 -3.41 -9.22
N SER A 136 -1.33 -4.25 -10.12
CA SER A 136 0.01 -4.08 -10.68
C SER A 136 0.03 -2.93 -11.69
N TYR A 137 1.10 -2.15 -11.68
CA TYR A 137 1.34 -1.06 -12.62
C TYR A 137 2.40 -1.36 -13.68
N ALA A 138 2.96 -2.58 -13.68
CA ALA A 138 4.05 -2.98 -14.57
C ALA A 138 3.71 -2.85 -16.07
N GLU A 139 2.42 -2.99 -16.43
CA GLU A 139 1.95 -2.89 -17.82
C GLU A 139 1.15 -1.60 -18.11
N THR A 140 0.82 -0.80 -17.09
CA THR A 140 -0.06 0.37 -17.22
C THR A 140 0.69 1.71 -17.13
N LEU A 141 1.86 1.71 -16.49
CA LEU A 141 2.76 2.86 -16.39
C LEU A 141 4.07 2.56 -17.11
N SER A 142 4.62 3.58 -17.76
CA SER A 142 5.99 3.51 -18.30
C SER A 142 7.04 3.53 -17.20
N ASP A 143 8.26 3.07 -17.50
CA ASP A 143 9.39 3.09 -16.57
C ASP A 143 9.62 4.49 -15.96
N GLY A 144 9.54 5.55 -16.77
CA GLY A 144 9.68 6.93 -16.28
C GLY A 144 8.55 7.36 -15.33
N GLU A 145 7.31 6.91 -15.58
CA GLU A 145 6.18 7.18 -14.67
C GLU A 145 6.32 6.40 -13.36
N LEU A 146 6.87 5.18 -13.40
CA LEU A 146 7.19 4.40 -12.22
C LEU A 146 8.30 5.08 -11.40
N ASP A 147 9.37 5.54 -12.06
CA ASP A 147 10.45 6.28 -11.41
C ASP A 147 9.94 7.56 -10.74
N ASP A 148 9.07 8.33 -11.42
CA ASP A 148 8.43 9.52 -10.87
C ASP A 148 7.58 9.20 -9.63
N LEU A 149 6.77 8.14 -9.69
CA LEU A 149 5.99 7.68 -8.54
C LEU A 149 6.87 7.25 -7.38
N VAL A 150 7.94 6.49 -7.64
CA VAL A 150 8.91 6.08 -6.61
C VAL A 150 9.55 7.31 -5.98
N ALA A 151 9.96 8.31 -6.78
CA ALA A 151 10.51 9.57 -6.28
C ALA A 151 9.53 10.30 -5.35
N TYR A 152 8.25 10.38 -5.74
CA TYR A 152 7.22 10.97 -4.89
C TYR A 152 7.04 10.17 -3.59
N LEU A 153 6.81 8.86 -3.67
CA LEU A 153 6.57 8.00 -2.50
C LEU A 153 7.77 8.00 -1.53
N PHE A 154 9.00 8.00 -2.06
CA PHE A 154 10.22 8.09 -1.26
C PHE A 154 10.41 9.46 -0.61
N SER A 155 9.88 10.53 -1.23
CA SER A 155 9.84 11.86 -0.62
C SER A 155 8.86 11.98 0.56
N LEU A 156 7.89 11.06 0.69
CA LEU A 156 6.93 11.01 1.80
C LEU A 156 7.59 10.49 3.08
N ARG A 157 8.23 11.42 3.78
CA ARG A 157 8.94 11.23 5.05
C ARG A 157 8.81 12.49 5.88
N ARG A 158 9.04 12.41 7.19
CA ARG A 158 9.08 13.61 8.04
C ARG A 158 10.11 14.61 7.51
N GLU A 159 9.72 15.88 7.48
CA GLU A 159 10.69 16.98 7.42
C GLU A 159 11.68 16.81 8.57
N VAL A 160 12.94 16.56 8.21
CA VAL A 160 14.05 16.69 9.15
C VAL A 160 14.36 18.18 9.21
N LEU A 161 13.76 18.89 10.15
CA LEU A 161 14.16 20.26 10.44
C LEU A 161 15.66 20.24 10.80
N PRO A 162 16.50 21.04 10.13
CA PRO A 162 17.90 21.17 10.53
C PRO A 162 17.94 21.71 11.97
N GLN A 163 18.67 21.02 12.84
CA GLN A 163 18.98 21.48 14.20
C GLN A 163 20.05 22.56 14.18
#